data_AF-A0A9P7C396-F1
#
_entry.id   AF-A0A9P7C396-F1
#
_cell.length_a   1.000
_cell.length_b   1.000
_cell.length_c   1.000
_cell.angle_alpha   90.00
_cell.angle_beta   90.00
_cell.angle_gamma   90.00
#
_symmetry.space_group_name_H-M   'P 1'
#
loop_
_entity.id
_entity.type
_entity.pdbx_description
1 polymer ?
#
loop_
_entity_poly.entity_id
_entity_poly.type
_entity_poly.pdbx_seq_one_letter_code
_entity_poly.pdbx_strand_id
1 'polypeptide(L)'
;MPKSLPYEAQMDIKSALEHDVSTDVVAKRFGVHQNTVINYANKWMPNRIRKKGGKQRLVSDITRRLIKREVLNGSLRTAKEVHLKLEELGYSMSYQSAINALHSVEIFAEIKKKKPLLTAQHKKARLA
;
A
#
# COMPACT_ATOMS: atom_id res chain seq x y z
N MET A 1 3.71 -31.51 16.96
CA MET A 1 3.44 -30.94 15.61
C MET A 1 1.99 -31.23 15.25
N PRO A 2 1.22 -30.30 14.67
CA PRO A 2 -0.10 -30.64 14.15
C PRO A 2 0.06 -31.70 13.05
N LYS A 3 -0.75 -32.76 13.12
CA LYS A 3 -0.72 -33.85 12.14
C LYS A 3 -1.21 -33.32 10.80
N SER A 4 -0.44 -33.54 9.74
CA SER A 4 -0.90 -33.32 8.37
C SER A 4 -2.11 -34.21 8.07
N LEU A 5 -2.95 -33.80 7.12
CA LEU A 5 -4.06 -34.63 6.66
C LEU A 5 -3.54 -36.00 6.16
N PRO A 6 -4.36 -37.06 6.23
CA PRO A 6 -4.03 -38.35 5.61
C PRO A 6 -3.65 -38.18 4.15
N TYR A 7 -2.73 -39.03 3.66
CA TYR A 7 -2.21 -38.92 2.29
C TYR A 7 -3.31 -39.05 1.23
N GLU A 8 -4.27 -39.95 1.44
CA GLU A 8 -5.44 -40.12 0.56
C GLU A 8 -6.27 -38.84 0.46
N ALA A 9 -6.62 -38.26 1.61
CA ALA A 9 -7.34 -36.98 1.65
C ALA A 9 -6.56 -35.84 0.97
N GLN A 10 -5.23 -35.86 1.01
CA GLN A 10 -4.41 -34.91 0.26
C GLN A 10 -4.51 -35.11 -1.26
N MET A 11 -4.48 -36.35 -1.75
CA MET A 11 -4.62 -36.65 -3.17
C MET A 11 -6.01 -36.32 -3.70
N ASP A 12 -7.06 -36.60 -2.93
CA ASP A 12 -8.44 -36.26 -3.31
C ASP A 12 -8.67 -34.74 -3.35
N ILE A 13 -8.10 -34.00 -2.39
CA ILE A 13 -8.11 -32.52 -2.42
C ILE A 13 -7.35 -32.00 -3.64
N LYS A 14 -6.20 -32.61 -3.97
CA LYS A 14 -5.40 -32.22 -5.14
C LYS A 14 -6.20 -32.41 -6.43
N SER A 15 -6.78 -33.60 -6.64
CA SER A 15 -7.62 -33.90 -7.80
C SER A 15 -8.81 -32.94 -7.90
N ALA A 16 -9.50 -32.66 -6.79
CA ALA A 16 -10.62 -31.72 -6.78
C ALA A 16 -10.20 -30.28 -7.19
N LEU A 17 -9.01 -29.83 -6.78
CA LEU A 17 -8.47 -28.53 -7.15
C LEU A 17 -8.02 -28.46 -8.62
N GLU A 18 -7.56 -29.56 -9.20
CA GLU A 18 -7.20 -29.67 -10.63
C GLU A 18 -8.44 -29.58 -11.54
N HIS A 19 -9.62 -29.95 -11.03
CA HIS A 19 -10.91 -29.82 -11.73
C HIS A 19 -11.61 -28.46 -11.49
N ASP A 20 -10.85 -27.40 -11.16
CA ASP A 20 -11.34 -26.03 -10.94
C ASP A 20 -12.44 -25.88 -9.88
N VAL A 21 -12.54 -26.83 -8.94
CA VAL A 21 -13.50 -26.71 -7.82
C VAL A 21 -13.03 -25.65 -6.82
N SER A 22 -13.93 -24.74 -6.44
CA SER A 22 -13.64 -23.69 -5.46
C SER A 22 -13.13 -24.25 -4.12
N THR A 23 -12.13 -23.58 -3.52
CA THR A 23 -11.52 -24.01 -2.26
C THR A 23 -12.50 -24.07 -1.09
N ASP A 24 -13.59 -23.27 -1.12
CA ASP A 24 -14.68 -23.36 -0.13
C ASP A 24 -15.49 -24.66 -0.27
N VAL A 25 -15.79 -25.06 -1.51
CA VAL A 25 -16.56 -26.27 -1.80
C VAL A 25 -15.74 -27.51 -1.44
N VAL A 26 -14.45 -27.52 -1.80
CA VAL A 26 -13.52 -28.59 -1.40
C VAL A 26 -13.41 -28.66 0.13
N ALA A 27 -13.27 -27.53 0.82
CA ALA A 27 -13.19 -27.50 2.28
C ALA A 27 -14.43 -28.13 2.94
N LYS A 28 -15.63 -27.77 2.48
CA LYS A 28 -16.90 -28.35 2.94
C LYS A 28 -16.99 -29.84 2.65
N ARG A 29 -16.61 -30.28 1.44
CA ARG A 29 -16.65 -31.68 1.02
C ARG A 29 -15.77 -32.59 1.88
N PHE A 30 -14.58 -32.11 2.23
CA PHE A 30 -13.61 -32.90 3.00
C PHE A 30 -13.63 -32.61 4.51
N GLY A 31 -14.56 -31.77 4.98
CA GLY A 31 -14.68 -31.44 6.41
C GLY A 31 -13.45 -30.72 6.99
N VAL A 32 -12.71 -29.98 6.16
CA VAL A 32 -11.46 -29.29 6.55
C VAL A 32 -11.63 -27.79 6.51
N HIS A 33 -10.84 -27.07 7.30
CA HIS A 33 -10.85 -25.60 7.26
C HIS A 33 -10.36 -25.08 5.89
N GLN A 34 -10.99 -24.04 5.36
CA GLN A 34 -10.69 -23.49 4.04
C GLN A 34 -9.21 -23.11 3.86
N ASN A 35 -8.59 -22.51 4.89
CA ASN A 35 -7.16 -22.19 4.88
C ASN A 35 -6.26 -23.40 4.64
N THR A 36 -6.64 -24.60 5.11
CA THR A 36 -5.88 -25.83 4.87
C THR A 36 -5.87 -26.16 3.38
N VAL A 37 -7.03 -26.09 2.73
CA VAL A 37 -7.15 -26.29 1.27
C VAL A 37 -6.38 -25.21 0.50
N ILE A 38 -6.45 -23.94 0.93
CA ILE A 38 -5.69 -22.84 0.33
C ILE A 38 -4.19 -23.08 0.43
N ASN A 39 -3.69 -23.56 1.58
CA ASN A 39 -2.28 -23.87 1.77
C ASN A 39 -1.81 -24.99 0.84
N TYR A 40 -2.59 -26.07 0.71
CA TYR A 40 -2.31 -27.16 -0.23
C TYR A 40 -2.37 -26.70 -1.69
N ALA A 41 -3.38 -25.90 -2.05
CA ALA A 41 -3.50 -25.29 -3.38
C ALA A 41 -2.27 -24.43 -3.70
N ASN A 42 -1.82 -23.60 -2.76
CA ASN A 42 -0.64 -22.76 -2.94
C ASN A 42 0.66 -23.57 -3.05
N LYS A 43 0.71 -24.76 -2.44
CA LYS A 43 1.84 -25.69 -2.50
C LYS A 43 1.92 -26.41 -3.85
N TRP A 44 0.80 -26.90 -4.37
CA TRP A 44 0.78 -27.73 -5.58
C TRP A 44 0.54 -26.95 -6.88
N MET A 45 -0.09 -25.77 -6.81
CA MET A 45 -0.40 -24.93 -7.96
C MET A 45 0.35 -23.58 -7.84
N PRO A 46 1.66 -23.55 -8.14
CA PRO A 46 2.48 -22.34 -8.00
C PRO A 46 1.99 -21.18 -8.90
N ASN A 47 1.40 -21.50 -10.05
CA ASN A 47 0.91 -20.52 -11.04
C ASN A 47 -0.51 -20.00 -10.74
N ARG A 48 -1.15 -20.43 -9.63
CA ARG A 48 -2.49 -19.98 -9.27
C ARG A 48 -2.50 -18.49 -8.95
N ILE A 49 -3.47 -17.74 -9.49
CA ILE A 49 -3.66 -16.31 -9.17
C ILE A 49 -3.96 -16.18 -7.68
N ARG A 50 -3.00 -15.61 -6.94
CA ARG A 50 -3.14 -15.34 -5.51
C ARG A 50 -3.74 -13.96 -5.33
N LYS A 51 -4.71 -13.81 -4.41
CA LYS A 51 -5.06 -12.49 -3.89
C LYS A 51 -3.79 -11.94 -3.23
N LYS A 52 -3.22 -10.88 -3.79
CA LYS A 52 -2.01 -10.26 -3.25
C LYS A 52 -2.33 -9.77 -1.84
N GLY A 53 -1.73 -10.41 -0.84
CA GLY A 53 -1.77 -9.90 0.53
C GLY A 53 -1.08 -8.54 0.60
N GLY A 54 -1.63 -7.62 1.38
CA GLY A 54 -1.02 -6.30 1.59
C GLY A 54 -2.05 -5.18 1.71
N LYS A 55 -1.61 -4.05 2.24
CA LYS A 55 -2.42 -2.84 2.35
C LYS A 55 -2.67 -2.26 0.96
N GLN A 56 -3.93 -2.12 0.58
CA GLN A 56 -4.29 -1.40 -0.63
C GLN A 56 -3.84 0.06 -0.52
N ARG A 57 -3.26 0.59 -1.59
CA ARG A 57 -2.84 2.00 -1.65
C ARG A 57 -4.09 2.86 -1.79
N LEU A 58 -4.21 3.87 -0.91
CA LEU A 58 -5.39 4.74 -0.85
C LEU A 58 -5.48 5.68 -2.06
N VAL A 59 -4.33 6.11 -2.60
CA VAL A 59 -4.24 6.99 -3.78
C VAL A 59 -3.80 6.19 -5.00
N SER A 60 -4.49 6.39 -6.12
CA SER A 60 -4.17 5.74 -7.40
C SER A 60 -2.78 6.13 -7.90
N ASP A 61 -2.16 5.26 -8.69
CA ASP A 61 -0.83 5.50 -9.25
C ASP A 61 -0.77 6.74 -10.16
N ILE A 62 -1.85 7.01 -10.89
CA ILE A 62 -1.98 8.17 -11.77
C ILE A 62 -2.00 9.47 -10.94
N THR A 63 -2.85 9.52 -9.91
CA THR A 63 -2.96 10.69 -9.04
C THR A 63 -1.65 10.98 -8.32
N ARG A 64 -0.93 9.95 -7.87
CA ARG A 64 0.39 10.14 -7.23
C ARG A 64 1.40 10.77 -8.18
N ARG A 65 1.42 10.38 -9.45
CA ARG A 65 2.29 11.00 -10.47
C ARG A 65 1.91 12.45 -10.73
N LEU A 66 0.61 12.76 -10.76
CA LEU A 66 0.13 14.13 -10.88
C LEU A 66 0.61 15.00 -9.72
N ILE A 67 0.39 14.56 -8.47
CA ILE A 67 0.84 15.26 -7.28
C ILE A 67 2.37 15.45 -7.29
N LYS A 68 3.14 14.41 -7.64
CA LYS A 68 4.60 14.51 -7.77
C LYS A 68 4.99 15.63 -8.72
N ARG A 69 4.34 15.71 -9.89
CA ARG A 69 4.58 16.76 -10.88
C ARG A 69 4.21 18.14 -10.37
N GLU A 70 3.06 18.30 -9.73
CA GLU A 70 2.61 19.60 -9.20
C GLU A 70 3.50 20.11 -8.07
N VAL A 71 4.01 19.21 -7.23
CA VAL A 71 5.00 19.56 -6.19
C VAL A 71 6.34 19.97 -6.82
N LEU A 72 6.84 19.21 -7.80
CA LEU A 72 8.10 19.53 -8.50
C LEU A 72 8.02 20.84 -9.29
N ASN A 73 6.86 21.14 -9.87
CA ASN A 73 6.60 22.41 -10.54
C ASN A 73 6.40 23.58 -9.56
N GLY A 74 6.32 23.30 -8.26
CA GLY A 74 6.13 24.30 -7.21
C GLY A 74 4.71 24.85 -7.10
N SER A 75 3.72 24.23 -7.77
CA SER A 75 2.29 24.55 -7.67
C SER A 75 1.73 24.12 -6.31
N LEU A 76 2.24 23.01 -5.76
CA LEU A 76 1.95 22.55 -4.40
C LEU A 76 3.23 22.63 -3.58
N ARG A 77 3.33 23.64 -2.71
CA ARG A 77 4.51 23.92 -1.90
C ARG A 77 4.47 23.26 -0.53
N THR A 78 3.27 22.99 -0.01
CA THR A 78 3.11 22.43 1.33
C THR A 78 2.34 21.11 1.32
N ALA A 79 2.62 20.25 2.30
CA ALA A 79 1.84 19.02 2.48
C ALA A 79 0.35 19.31 2.75
N LYS A 80 0.01 20.48 3.29
CA LYS A 80 -1.38 20.91 3.50
C LYS A 80 -2.08 21.16 2.16
N GLU A 81 -1.43 21.84 1.23
CA GLU A 81 -1.95 22.05 -0.13
C GLU A 81 -2.14 20.71 -0.86
N VAL A 82 -1.19 19.78 -0.70
CA VAL A 82 -1.31 18.42 -1.25
C VAL A 82 -2.51 17.67 -0.66
N HIS A 83 -2.72 17.77 0.66
CA HIS A 83 -3.86 17.16 1.32
C HIS A 83 -5.19 17.72 0.79
N LEU A 84 -5.32 19.05 0.71
CA LEU A 84 -6.50 19.69 0.13
C LEU A 84 -6.72 19.29 -1.33
N LYS A 85 -5.65 19.20 -2.13
CA LYS A 85 -5.75 18.78 -3.53
C LYS A 85 -6.24 17.33 -3.66
N LEU A 86 -5.78 16.46 -2.77
CA LEU A 86 -6.24 15.08 -2.73
C LEU A 86 -7.72 14.98 -2.32
N GLU A 87 -8.18 15.79 -1.38
CA GLU A 87 -9.61 15.88 -1.03
C GLU A 87 -10.45 16.42 -2.20
N GLU A 88 -9.98 17.46 -2.90
CA GLU A 88 -10.62 18.01 -4.10
C GLU A 88 -10.78 16.95 -5.20
N LEU A 89 -9.78 16.07 -5.36
CA LEU A 89 -9.81 14.94 -6.29
C LEU A 89 -10.68 13.76 -5.81
N GLY A 90 -11.40 13.91 -4.69
CA GLY A 90 -12.33 12.92 -4.15
C GLY A 90 -11.71 11.91 -3.20
N TYR A 91 -10.45 12.09 -2.78
CA TYR A 91 -9.83 11.20 -1.80
C TYR A 91 -10.07 11.70 -0.37
N SER A 92 -11.08 11.14 0.30
CA SER A 92 -11.29 11.38 1.74
C SER A 92 -10.20 10.69 2.55
N MET A 93 -9.28 11.46 3.14
CA MET A 93 -8.18 10.92 3.92
C MET A 93 -7.69 11.88 5.01
N SER A 94 -6.97 11.33 5.99
CA SER A 94 -6.28 12.15 6.98
C SER A 94 -5.03 12.83 6.41
N TYR A 95 -4.63 13.94 7.03
CA TYR A 95 -3.39 14.66 6.71
C TYR A 95 -2.15 13.73 6.71
N GLN A 96 -2.05 12.82 7.68
CA GLN A 96 -0.94 11.85 7.73
C GLN A 96 -0.97 10.89 6.53
N SER A 97 -2.15 10.52 6.03
CA SER A 97 -2.28 9.70 4.83
C SER A 97 -1.80 10.45 3.57
N ALA A 98 -2.05 11.76 3.50
CA ALA A 98 -1.51 12.61 2.44
C ALA A 98 0.03 12.71 2.51
N ILE A 99 0.61 12.83 3.71
CA ILE A 99 2.07 12.76 3.90
C ILE A 99 2.61 11.39 3.45
N ASN A 100 1.95 10.30 3.80
CA ASN A 100 2.35 8.96 3.35
C ASN A 100 2.26 8.81 1.82
N ALA A 101 1.29 9.48 1.18
CA ALA A 101 1.21 9.54 -0.28
C ALA A 101 2.41 10.28 -0.88
N LEU A 102 2.90 11.36 -0.25
CA LEU A 102 4.13 12.04 -0.63
C LEU A 102 5.37 11.15 -0.45
N HIS A 103 5.48 10.46 0.69
CA HIS A 103 6.60 9.52 0.93
C HIS A 103 6.64 8.41 -0.12
N SER A 104 5.47 7.94 -0.58
CA SER A 104 5.39 6.92 -1.62
C SER A 104 5.86 7.38 -3.01
N VAL A 105 6.04 8.69 -3.21
CA VAL A 105 6.64 9.29 -4.41
C VAL A 105 8.01 9.90 -4.14
N GLU A 106 8.63 9.55 -2.99
CA GLU A 106 9.96 9.97 -2.56
C GLU A 106 10.07 11.48 -2.27
N ILE A 107 8.95 12.11 -1.91
CA ILE A 107 8.92 13.50 -1.47
C ILE A 107 8.68 13.52 0.04
N PHE A 108 9.59 14.16 0.77
CA PHE A 108 9.52 14.26 2.22
C PHE A 108 9.12 15.69 2.61
N ALA A 109 8.03 15.79 3.36
CA ALA A 109 7.58 17.06 3.91
C ALA A 109 8.29 17.30 5.24
N GLU A 110 9.09 18.37 5.31
CA GLU A 110 9.76 18.79 6.54
C GLU A 110 9.17 20.08 7.10
N ILE A 111 9.16 20.19 8.42
CA ILE A 111 8.84 21.45 9.09
C ILE A 111 9.96 22.44 8.79
N LYS A 112 9.61 23.58 8.19
CA LYS A 112 10.55 24.65 7.89
C LYS A 112 11.24 25.11 9.18
N LYS A 113 12.55 24.87 9.29
CA LYS A 113 13.36 25.39 10.38
C LYS A 113 13.43 26.92 10.28
N LYS A 114 13.12 27.61 11.38
CA LYS A 114 13.24 29.07 11.47
C LYS A 114 14.71 29.44 11.27
N LYS A 115 15.00 30.23 10.25
CA LYS A 115 16.31 30.90 10.16
C LYS A 115 16.30 32.07 11.14
N PRO A 116 17.32 32.22 12.01
CA PRO A 116 17.41 33.39 12.88
C PRO A 116 17.44 34.65 12.01
N LEU A 117 16.78 35.71 12.49
CA LEU A 117 16.83 37.00 11.81
C LEU A 117 18.27 37.52 11.82
N LEU A 118 18.65 38.25 10.78
CA LEU A 118 19.95 38.92 10.74
C LEU A 118 20.07 39.85 11.95
N THR A 119 21.18 39.74 12.67
CA THR A 119 21.54 40.68 13.74
C THR A 119 21.75 42.07 13.14
N ALA A 120 21.65 43.12 13.95
CA ALA A 120 21.82 44.50 13.50
C ALA A 120 23.18 44.72 12.81
N GLN A 121 24.23 44.08 13.30
CA GLN A 121 25.57 44.10 12.70
C GLN A 121 25.57 43.51 11.28
N HIS A 122 24.95 42.34 11.07
CA HIS A 122 24.84 41.73 9.75
C HIS A 122 23.99 42.55 8.77
N LYS A 123 22.97 43.28 9.28
CA LYS A 123 22.19 44.20 8.46
C LYS A 123 23.01 45.42 8.03
N LYS A 124 23.79 46.01 8.95
CA LYS A 124 24.64 47.18 8.68
C LYS A 124 25.75 46.85 7.67
N ALA A 125 26.39 45.70 7.79
CA ALA A 125 27.43 45.23 6.85
C ALA A 125 26.89 44.95 5.43
N ARG A 126 25.57 44.82 5.26
CA ARG A 126 24.92 44.60 3.96
C ARG A 126 24.48 45.88 3.27
N LEU A 127 24.42 46.99 4.01
CA LEU A 127 24.04 48.31 3.55
C LEU A 127 25.25 49.21 3.25
N ALA A 128 26.45 48.73 3.56
CA ALA A 128 27.74 49.33 3.22
C ALA A 128 28.28 48.67 1.94
#